data_AF-A0A4R8XDT0-F1
#
_entry.id   AF-A0A4R8XDT0-F1
#
_cell.length_a   1.000
_cell.length_b   1.000
_cell.length_c   1.000
_cell.angle_alpha   90.00
_cell.angle_beta   90.00
_cell.angle_gamma   90.00
#
_symmetry.space_group_name_H-M   'P 1'
#
loop_
_entity.id
_entity.type
_entity.pdbx_description
1 polymer ?
#
loop_
_entity_poly.entity_id
_entity_poly.type
_entity_poly.pdbx_seq_one_letter_code
_entity_poly.pdbx_strand_id
1 'polypeptide(L)'
;MSWQAPIARAVTAGMLSVDAAESIRSGLGQIDDAVTAEKLRAAPDSLLAVASTLNADHVFKLARRMRDRLDEAGIAAREKQAYDDRFLKVYRLGNGKVRLNGLFAPEDGEFVLSVFDSVTDPRRGGVRFVDKEKAAWAKRLQDDSRSTDQIAADAFVQLLKIAGEADQGRVFGGRRPSV
;
A
#
# COMPACT_ATOMS: atom_id res chain seq x y z
N MET A 1 0.59 23.68 -14.20
CA MET A 1 1.25 23.86 -15.51
C MET A 1 1.48 22.49 -16.11
N SER A 2 1.30 22.32 -17.43
CA SER A 2 1.58 21.05 -18.12
C SER A 2 3.05 20.67 -17.97
N TRP A 3 3.35 19.38 -17.81
CA TRP A 3 4.73 18.86 -17.80
C TRP A 3 5.46 19.15 -19.11
N GLN A 4 4.76 19.39 -20.22
CA GLN A 4 5.39 19.74 -21.51
C GLN A 4 5.85 21.20 -21.60
N ALA A 5 5.44 22.06 -20.65
CA ALA A 5 5.70 23.49 -20.73
C ALA A 5 7.21 23.86 -20.84
N PRO A 6 8.15 23.20 -20.15
CA PRO A 6 9.58 23.46 -20.33
C PRO A 6 10.08 23.14 -21.74
N ILE A 7 9.59 22.06 -22.34
CA ILE A 7 9.97 21.64 -23.70
C ILE A 7 9.52 22.69 -24.71
N ALA A 8 8.27 23.15 -24.61
CA ALA A 8 7.73 24.18 -25.49
C ALA A 8 8.54 25.48 -25.40
N ARG A 9 8.88 25.93 -24.17
CA ARG A 9 9.72 27.12 -23.97
C ARG A 9 11.11 26.97 -24.60
N ALA A 10 11.74 25.81 -24.46
CA ALA A 10 13.07 25.56 -25.02
C ALA A 10 13.09 25.60 -26.55
N VAL A 11 12.04 25.08 -27.21
CA VAL A 11 11.87 25.17 -28.67
C VAL A 11 11.66 26.63 -29.10
N THR A 12 10.76 27.37 -28.43
CA THR A 12 10.51 28.78 -28.76
C THR A 12 11.76 29.66 -28.57
N ALA A 13 12.61 29.34 -27.59
CA ALA A 13 13.87 30.03 -27.35
C ALA A 13 15.00 29.61 -28.31
N GLY A 14 14.77 28.67 -29.23
CA GLY A 14 15.79 28.16 -30.16
C GLY A 14 16.88 27.31 -29.49
N MET A 15 16.66 26.87 -28.25
CA MET A 15 17.63 26.09 -27.47
C MET A 15 17.50 24.58 -27.70
N LEU A 16 16.39 24.14 -28.32
CA LEU A 16 16.09 22.74 -28.57
C LEU A 16 15.53 22.58 -29.99
N SER A 17 16.04 21.60 -30.74
CA SER A 17 15.46 21.26 -32.05
C SER A 17 14.09 20.61 -31.89
N VAL A 18 13.25 20.73 -32.93
CA VAL A 18 11.92 20.11 -32.95
C VAL A 18 12.02 18.58 -32.82
N ASP A 19 13.01 17.96 -33.46
CA ASP A 19 13.23 16.50 -33.40
C ASP A 19 13.64 16.02 -32.00
N ALA A 20 14.47 16.79 -31.29
CA ALA A 20 14.84 16.50 -29.92
C ALA A 20 13.65 16.72 -28.97
N ALA A 21 12.84 17.75 -29.21
CA ALA A 21 11.61 18.00 -28.46
C ALA A 21 10.59 16.86 -28.61
N GLU A 22 10.41 16.37 -29.84
CA GLU A 22 9.54 15.21 -30.11
C GLU A 22 10.10 13.94 -29.48
N SER A 23 11.42 13.75 -29.53
CA SER A 23 12.10 12.62 -28.89
C SER A 23 11.92 12.61 -27.37
N ILE A 24 12.00 13.78 -26.71
CA ILE A 24 11.69 13.91 -25.28
C ILE A 24 10.21 13.56 -25.02
N ARG A 25 9.27 14.13 -25.79
CA ARG A 25 7.84 13.91 -25.60
C ARG A 25 7.45 12.45 -25.80
N SER A 26 7.90 11.85 -26.90
CA SER A 26 7.64 10.45 -27.24
C SER A 26 8.31 9.49 -26.25
N GLY A 27 9.53 9.79 -25.79
CA GLY A 27 10.22 8.96 -24.81
C GLY A 27 9.66 9.07 -23.39
N LEU A 28 9.26 10.28 -22.96
CA LEU A 28 8.59 10.48 -21.67
C LEU A 28 7.15 10.00 -21.68
N GLY A 29 6.48 9.90 -22.83
CA GLY A 29 5.11 9.37 -22.92
C GLY A 29 4.02 10.27 -22.32
N GLN A 30 2.83 9.72 -22.11
CA GLN A 30 1.70 10.43 -21.49
C GLN A 30 1.60 10.14 -19.99
N ILE A 31 0.78 10.91 -19.29
CA ILE A 31 0.45 10.60 -17.89
C ILE A 31 -0.39 9.32 -17.84
N ASP A 32 -0.08 8.45 -16.90
CA ASP A 32 -0.88 7.27 -16.55
C ASP A 32 -0.86 7.04 -15.02
N ASP A 33 -1.43 5.91 -14.57
CA ASP A 33 -1.51 5.55 -13.15
C ASP A 33 -0.12 5.34 -12.51
N ALA A 34 0.85 4.87 -13.28
CA ALA A 34 2.20 4.63 -12.82
C ALA A 34 3.01 5.94 -12.74
N VAL A 35 2.94 6.75 -13.79
CA VAL A 35 3.73 7.97 -14.00
C VAL A 35 2.79 9.17 -14.07
N THR A 36 2.51 9.74 -12.90
CA THR A 36 1.59 10.88 -12.74
C THR A 36 2.19 12.20 -13.25
N ALA A 37 1.34 13.22 -13.43
CA ALA A 37 1.76 14.56 -13.79
C ALA A 37 2.82 15.15 -12.83
N GLU A 38 2.69 14.85 -11.54
CA GLU A 38 3.60 15.34 -10.51
C GLU A 38 5.00 14.72 -10.67
N LYS A 39 5.08 13.42 -10.96
CA LYS A 39 6.35 12.71 -11.20
C LYS A 39 7.05 13.20 -12.47
N LEU A 40 6.29 13.47 -13.52
CA LEU A 40 6.84 13.97 -14.79
C LEU A 40 7.32 15.41 -14.72
N ARG A 41 6.92 16.18 -13.71
CA ARG A 41 7.11 17.63 -13.67
C ARG A 41 8.56 18.07 -13.84
N ALA A 42 9.50 17.34 -13.23
CA ALA A 42 10.93 17.66 -13.24
C ALA A 42 11.73 16.92 -14.33
N ALA A 43 11.13 15.92 -14.99
CA ALA A 43 11.82 15.10 -15.97
C ALA A 43 12.26 15.86 -17.24
N PRO A 44 11.44 16.77 -17.82
CA PRO A 44 11.84 17.59 -18.95
C PRO A 44 13.06 18.45 -18.67
N ASP A 45 13.11 19.13 -17.52
CA ASP A 45 14.25 20.00 -17.18
C ASP A 45 15.56 19.21 -17.10
N SER A 46 15.49 17.97 -16.57
CA SER A 46 16.64 17.06 -16.51
C SER A 46 17.11 16.60 -17.89
N LEU A 47 16.17 16.37 -18.83
CA LEU A 47 16.51 15.98 -20.21
C LEU A 47 17.04 17.18 -21.02
N LEU A 48 16.47 18.37 -20.81
CA LEU A 48 16.91 19.60 -21.49
C LEU A 48 18.37 19.94 -21.16
N ALA A 49 18.83 19.65 -19.94
CA ALA A 49 20.21 19.89 -19.51
C ALA A 49 21.26 19.13 -20.33
N VAL A 50 20.89 18.03 -20.99
CA VAL A 50 21.81 17.17 -21.77
C VAL A 50 21.41 17.06 -23.24
N ALA A 51 20.25 17.60 -23.63
CA ALA A 51 19.71 17.44 -24.98
C ALA A 51 20.56 18.15 -26.05
N SER A 52 21.24 19.24 -25.71
CA SER A 52 22.09 20.00 -26.65
C SER A 52 23.37 19.27 -27.07
N THR A 53 23.80 18.26 -26.30
CA THR A 53 25.02 17.49 -26.59
C THR A 53 24.73 16.11 -27.20
N LEU A 54 23.46 15.80 -27.48
CA LEU A 54 23.01 14.49 -27.93
C LEU A 54 22.19 14.61 -29.22
N ASN A 55 22.20 13.54 -30.02
CA ASN A 55 21.26 13.42 -31.14
C ASN A 55 19.86 13.01 -30.65
N ALA A 56 18.85 13.17 -31.49
CA ALA A 56 17.45 12.90 -31.14
C ALA A 56 17.21 11.45 -30.66
N ASP A 57 17.84 10.45 -31.28
CA ASP A 57 17.70 9.04 -30.86
C ASP A 57 18.25 8.77 -29.45
N HIS A 58 19.41 9.35 -29.12
CA HIS A 58 19.97 9.26 -27.77
C HIS A 58 19.10 9.98 -26.74
N VAL A 59 18.53 11.14 -27.10
CA VAL A 59 17.57 11.87 -26.25
C VAL A 59 16.31 11.01 -26.02
N PHE A 60 15.78 10.37 -27.05
CA PHE A 60 14.63 9.47 -26.93
C PHE A 60 14.92 8.29 -25.99
N LYS A 61 16.06 7.61 -26.15
CA LYS A 61 16.48 6.50 -25.27
C LYS A 61 16.64 6.94 -23.83
N LEU A 62 17.20 8.13 -23.60
CA LEU A 62 17.35 8.68 -22.26
C LEU A 62 15.99 9.03 -21.64
N ALA A 63 15.09 9.62 -22.42
CA ALA A 63 13.72 9.92 -21.99
C ALA A 63 12.93 8.65 -21.63
N ARG A 64 13.07 7.58 -22.43
CA ARG A 64 12.50 6.26 -22.10
C ARG A 64 13.02 5.71 -20.79
N ARG A 65 14.34 5.68 -20.61
CA ARG A 65 14.96 5.22 -19.36
C ARG A 65 14.54 6.06 -18.15
N MET A 66 14.34 7.37 -18.34
CA MET A 66 13.81 8.24 -17.29
C MET A 66 12.38 7.83 -16.92
N ARG A 67 11.51 7.55 -17.90
CA ARG A 67 10.15 7.08 -17.64
C ARG A 67 10.14 5.77 -16.86
N ASP A 68 10.95 4.80 -17.28
CA ASP A 68 11.02 3.49 -16.61
C ASP A 68 11.46 3.64 -15.14
N ARG A 69 12.42 4.55 -14.87
CA ARG A 69 12.85 4.88 -13.49
C ARG A 69 11.75 5.56 -12.68
N LEU A 70 10.94 6.43 -13.29
CA LEU A 70 9.84 7.11 -12.60
C LEU A 70 8.69 6.14 -12.26
N ASP A 71 8.49 5.11 -13.08
CA ASP A 71 7.56 4.02 -12.79
C ASP A 71 8.05 3.20 -11.58
N GLU A 72 9.29 2.70 -11.64
CA GLU A 72 9.91 1.91 -10.56
C GLU A 72 9.99 2.68 -9.23
N ALA A 73 10.52 3.92 -9.27
CA ALA A 73 10.54 4.80 -8.10
C ALA A 73 9.13 5.08 -7.58
N GLY A 74 8.14 5.06 -8.46
CA GLY A 74 6.74 5.18 -8.15
C GLY A 74 6.17 4.01 -7.35
N ILE A 75 6.51 2.79 -7.74
CA ILE A 75 6.13 1.57 -7.01
C ILE A 75 6.77 1.60 -5.63
N ALA A 76 8.09 1.79 -5.57
CA ALA A 76 8.84 1.84 -4.32
C ALA A 76 8.33 2.96 -3.38
N ALA A 77 7.98 4.13 -3.92
CA ALA A 77 7.41 5.22 -3.11
C ALA A 77 6.04 4.85 -2.54
N ARG A 78 5.17 4.15 -3.29
CA ARG A 78 3.86 3.69 -2.79
C ARG A 78 4.01 2.61 -1.72
N GLU A 79 4.89 1.64 -1.92
CA GLU A 79 5.18 0.61 -0.92
C GLU A 79 5.76 1.22 0.35
N LYS A 80 6.74 2.12 0.21
CA LYS A 80 7.33 2.85 1.34
C LYS A 80 6.27 3.68 2.07
N GLN A 81 5.42 4.40 1.33
CA GLN A 81 4.35 5.18 1.93
C GLN A 81 3.36 4.29 2.70
N ALA A 82 2.93 3.17 2.10
CA ALA A 82 2.05 2.21 2.75
C ALA A 82 2.69 1.63 4.02
N TYR A 83 4.00 1.37 4.00
CA TYR A 83 4.76 0.91 5.16
C TYR A 83 4.88 1.98 6.25
N ASP A 84 5.15 3.22 5.87
CA ASP A 84 5.34 4.37 6.76
C ASP A 84 4.03 4.86 7.40
N ASP A 85 2.92 4.75 6.67
CA ASP A 85 1.58 5.11 7.15
C ASP A 85 1.04 4.12 8.17
N ARG A 86 1.68 2.95 8.34
CA ARG A 86 1.20 1.94 9.29
C ARG A 86 1.24 2.45 10.71
N PHE A 87 0.16 2.19 11.43
CA PHE A 87 0.12 2.46 12.86
C PHE A 87 -0.83 1.51 13.56
N LEU A 88 -0.62 1.36 14.86
CA LEU A 88 -1.59 0.76 15.78
C LEU A 88 -1.67 1.64 17.03
N LYS A 89 -2.82 2.26 17.26
CA LYS A 89 -3.06 3.17 18.39
C LYS A 89 -4.15 2.60 19.29
N VAL A 90 -3.88 2.55 20.58
CA VAL A 90 -4.79 2.04 21.60
C VAL A 90 -5.12 3.17 22.57
N TYR A 91 -6.40 3.46 22.75
CA TYR A 91 -6.91 4.56 23.54
C TYR A 91 -7.82 4.05 24.65
N ARG A 92 -7.68 4.60 25.86
CA ARG A 92 -8.69 4.45 26.90
C ARG A 92 -9.70 5.59 26.78
N LEU A 93 -10.98 5.25 26.73
CA LEU A 93 -12.08 6.21 26.68
C LEU A 93 -12.48 6.63 28.11
N GLY A 94 -13.17 7.77 28.23
CA GLY A 94 -13.61 8.31 29.53
C GLY A 94 -14.58 7.40 30.30
N ASN A 95 -15.21 6.44 29.63
CA ASN A 95 -16.08 5.43 30.24
C ASN A 95 -15.33 4.11 30.58
N GLY A 96 -14.01 4.12 30.57
CA GLY A 96 -13.16 2.96 30.90
C GLY A 96 -12.97 1.94 29.76
N LYS A 97 -13.76 2.02 28.68
CA LYS A 97 -13.62 1.15 27.51
C LYS A 97 -12.32 1.45 26.76
N VAL A 98 -11.79 0.44 26.07
CA VAL A 98 -10.59 0.58 25.23
C VAL A 98 -11.01 0.59 23.76
N ARG A 99 -10.46 1.52 22.98
CA ARG A 99 -10.60 1.59 21.53
C ARG A 99 -9.23 1.37 20.89
N LEU A 100 -9.21 0.57 19.83
CA LEU A 100 -8.04 0.35 18.99
C LEU A 100 -8.32 0.95 17.61
N ASN A 101 -7.32 1.59 17.02
CA ASN A 101 -7.34 2.09 15.65
C ASN A 101 -6.03 1.71 14.97
N GLY A 102 -6.09 1.03 13.83
CA GLY A 102 -4.90 0.58 13.12
C GLY A 102 -5.01 0.76 11.62
N LEU A 103 -3.86 1.01 10.98
CA LEU A 103 -3.67 1.02 9.54
C LEU A 103 -2.50 0.08 9.24
N PHE A 104 -2.71 -0.85 8.31
CA PHE A 104 -1.72 -1.85 7.92
C PHE A 104 -1.37 -1.68 6.44
N ALA A 105 -0.16 -2.12 6.06
CA ALA A 105 0.19 -2.24 4.65
C ALA A 105 -0.72 -3.30 4.00
N PRO A 106 -0.92 -3.27 2.67
CA PRO A 106 -1.83 -4.17 1.99
C PRO A 106 -1.62 -5.65 2.36
N GLU A 107 -0.37 -6.12 2.38
CA GLU A 107 -0.03 -7.52 2.63
C GLU A 107 -0.36 -7.94 4.07
N ASP A 108 0.06 -7.14 5.05
CA ASP A 108 -0.24 -7.36 6.47
C ASP A 108 -1.75 -7.23 6.75
N GLY A 109 -2.41 -6.29 6.05
CA GLY A 109 -3.84 -6.02 6.17
C GLY A 109 -4.70 -7.19 5.68
N GLU A 110 -4.36 -7.79 4.54
CA GLU A 110 -5.03 -9.00 4.04
C GLU A 110 -4.88 -10.17 5.01
N PHE A 111 -3.71 -10.34 5.64
CA PHE A 111 -3.54 -11.34 6.68
C PHE A 111 -4.46 -11.08 7.89
N VAL A 112 -4.55 -9.83 8.36
CA VAL A 112 -5.45 -9.45 9.46
C VAL A 112 -6.91 -9.73 9.08
N LEU A 113 -7.34 -9.35 7.87
CA LEU A 113 -8.69 -9.61 7.37
C LEU A 113 -8.98 -11.11 7.31
N SER A 114 -8.07 -11.90 6.75
CA SER A 114 -8.19 -13.36 6.66
C SER A 114 -8.40 -14.02 8.03
N VAL A 115 -7.69 -13.56 9.06
CA VAL A 115 -7.87 -14.06 10.43
C VAL A 115 -9.29 -13.78 10.93
N PHE A 116 -9.79 -12.55 10.79
CA PHE A 116 -11.14 -12.19 11.26
C PHE A 116 -12.26 -12.82 10.43
N ASP A 117 -12.04 -13.00 9.14
CA ASP A 117 -12.94 -13.74 8.28
C ASP A 117 -13.02 -15.19 8.76
N SER A 118 -11.90 -15.87 9.00
CA SER A 118 -11.92 -17.26 9.52
C SER A 118 -12.67 -17.42 10.84
N VAL A 119 -12.65 -16.41 11.70
CA VAL A 119 -13.36 -16.38 12.98
C VAL A 119 -14.87 -16.21 12.79
N THR A 120 -15.31 -15.49 11.76
CA THR A 120 -16.70 -15.06 11.59
C THR A 120 -17.43 -15.72 10.41
N ASP A 121 -16.69 -16.42 9.54
CA ASP A 121 -17.15 -17.03 8.30
C ASP A 121 -18.36 -17.96 8.44
N PRO A 122 -18.49 -18.82 9.49
CA PRO A 122 -19.66 -19.68 9.62
C PRO A 122 -21.01 -18.96 9.67
N ARG A 123 -21.03 -17.66 9.98
CA ARG A 123 -22.25 -16.83 9.94
C ARG A 123 -22.51 -16.17 8.59
N ARG A 124 -21.50 -16.03 7.73
CA ARG A 124 -21.59 -15.33 6.45
C ARG A 124 -22.00 -16.26 5.29
N GLY A 125 -22.22 -17.54 5.56
CA GLY A 125 -22.81 -18.50 4.61
C GLY A 125 -21.81 -19.30 3.77
N GLY A 126 -20.68 -19.71 4.38
CA GLY A 126 -19.64 -20.55 3.77
C GLY A 126 -19.78 -22.07 3.97
N VAL A 127 -18.90 -22.80 3.27
CA VAL A 127 -18.88 -24.27 3.00
C VAL A 127 -19.17 -25.18 4.20
N ARG A 128 -19.94 -26.26 3.98
CA ARG A 128 -20.21 -27.30 4.98
C ARG A 128 -18.92 -28.08 5.32
N PHE A 129 -18.49 -28.01 6.57
CA PHE A 129 -17.36 -28.80 7.06
C PHE A 129 -17.70 -30.30 7.07
N VAL A 130 -16.81 -31.12 6.51
CA VAL A 130 -16.89 -32.60 6.57
C VAL A 130 -16.48 -33.12 7.96
N ASP A 131 -15.67 -32.34 8.68
CA ASP A 131 -15.20 -32.62 10.04
C ASP A 131 -16.29 -32.30 11.09
N LYS A 132 -16.57 -33.28 11.97
CA LYS A 132 -17.63 -33.18 12.99
C LYS A 132 -17.34 -32.13 14.06
N GLU A 133 -16.08 -31.92 14.45
CA GLU A 133 -15.71 -30.93 15.45
C GLU A 133 -15.82 -29.52 14.88
N LYS A 134 -15.37 -29.32 13.64
CA LYS A 134 -15.55 -28.05 12.92
C LYS A 134 -17.01 -27.74 12.66
N ALA A 135 -17.83 -28.74 12.31
CA ALA A 135 -19.26 -28.58 12.14
C ALA A 135 -19.96 -28.19 13.46
N ALA A 136 -19.58 -28.81 14.59
CA ALA A 136 -20.12 -28.46 15.90
C ALA A 136 -19.71 -27.04 16.32
N TRP A 137 -18.47 -26.64 16.06
CA TRP A 137 -18.00 -25.27 16.28
C TRP A 137 -18.77 -24.26 15.43
N ALA A 138 -18.90 -24.53 14.12
CA ALA A 138 -19.64 -23.68 13.19
C ALA A 138 -21.10 -23.49 13.63
N LYS A 139 -21.77 -24.57 14.05
CA LYS A 139 -23.13 -24.50 14.58
C LYS A 139 -23.22 -23.66 15.86
N ARG A 140 -22.30 -23.86 16.83
CA ARG A 140 -22.25 -23.02 18.03
C ARG A 140 -22.10 -21.54 17.69
N LEU A 141 -21.30 -21.22 16.68
CA LEU A 141 -21.10 -19.85 16.24
C LEU A 141 -22.34 -19.27 15.55
N GLN A 142 -23.06 -20.06 14.77
CA GLN A 142 -24.33 -19.67 14.14
C GLN A 142 -25.42 -19.40 15.18
N ASP A 143 -25.50 -20.23 16.22
CA ASP A 143 -26.50 -20.14 17.30
C ASP A 143 -26.15 -19.07 18.36
N ASP A 144 -24.97 -18.46 18.28
CA ASP A 144 -24.49 -17.48 19.24
C ASP A 144 -25.30 -16.15 19.13
N SER A 145 -25.72 -15.59 20.26
CA SER A 145 -26.56 -14.39 20.29
C SER A 145 -25.79 -13.07 20.15
N ARG A 146 -24.45 -13.09 20.30
CA ARG A 146 -23.59 -11.91 20.13
C ARG A 146 -23.56 -11.46 18.68
N SER A 147 -23.27 -10.18 18.44
CA SER A 147 -23.03 -9.68 17.08
C SER A 147 -21.70 -10.19 16.53
N THR A 148 -21.54 -10.16 15.20
CA THR A 148 -20.28 -10.53 14.54
C THR A 148 -19.10 -9.67 15.01
N ASP A 149 -19.33 -8.37 15.23
CA ASP A 149 -18.31 -7.45 15.74
C ASP A 149 -17.90 -7.77 17.19
N GLN A 150 -18.85 -8.20 18.03
CA GLN A 150 -18.55 -8.64 19.40
C GLN A 150 -17.69 -9.91 19.39
N ILE A 151 -18.02 -10.87 18.53
CA ILE A 151 -17.24 -12.11 18.37
C ILE A 151 -15.84 -11.80 17.85
N ALA A 152 -15.71 -10.91 16.87
CA ALA A 152 -14.40 -10.48 16.36
C ALA A 152 -13.57 -9.83 17.47
N ALA A 153 -14.16 -8.95 18.28
CA ALA A 153 -13.47 -8.32 19.42
C ALA A 153 -13.02 -9.36 20.46
N ASP A 154 -13.87 -10.32 20.81
CA ASP A 154 -13.54 -11.39 21.77
C ASP A 154 -12.42 -12.30 21.23
N ALA A 155 -12.50 -12.67 19.94
CA ALA A 155 -11.48 -13.47 19.28
C ALA A 155 -10.13 -12.74 19.21
N PHE A 156 -10.12 -11.44 18.95
CA PHE A 156 -8.89 -10.65 18.97
C PHE A 156 -8.20 -10.71 20.34
N VAL A 157 -8.94 -10.55 21.43
CA VAL A 157 -8.39 -10.68 22.79
C VAL A 157 -7.87 -12.10 23.04
N GLN A 158 -8.60 -13.13 22.61
CA GLN A 158 -8.15 -14.52 22.75
C GLN A 158 -6.86 -14.80 21.98
N LEU A 159 -6.72 -14.27 20.76
CA LEU A 159 -5.49 -14.38 19.97
C LEU A 159 -4.30 -13.74 20.69
N LEU A 160 -4.48 -12.58 21.31
CA LEU A 160 -3.43 -11.92 22.10
C LEU A 160 -3.03 -12.75 23.33
N LYS A 161 -3.98 -13.40 24.00
CA LYS A 161 -3.70 -14.29 25.13
C LYS A 161 -2.90 -15.52 24.69
N ILE A 162 -3.33 -16.19 23.63
CA ILE A 162 -2.61 -17.34 23.04
C ILE A 162 -1.19 -16.93 22.63
N ALA A 163 -1.04 -15.78 21.98
CA ALA A 163 0.27 -15.25 21.61
C ALA A 163 1.14 -14.98 22.84
N GLY A 164 0.56 -14.43 23.92
CA GLY A 164 1.26 -14.18 25.18
C GLY A 164 1.73 -15.45 25.90
N GLU A 165 0.94 -16.53 25.82
CA GLU A 165 1.30 -17.85 26.36
C GLU A 165 2.39 -18.53 25.53
N ALA A 166 2.30 -18.43 24.20
CA ALA A 166 3.24 -19.03 23.27
C ALA A 166 4.56 -18.26 23.13
N ASP A 167 4.58 -16.96 23.44
CA ASP A 167 5.77 -16.12 23.30
C ASP A 167 6.88 -16.52 24.27
N GLN A 168 8.04 -16.82 23.72
CA GLN A 168 9.26 -17.15 24.46
C GLN A 168 10.08 -15.90 24.79
N GLY A 169 9.41 -14.76 24.97
CA GLY A 169 10.03 -13.47 25.29
C GLY A 169 10.50 -12.66 24.09
N ARG A 170 10.08 -12.99 22.86
CA ARG A 170 10.44 -12.24 21.64
C ARG A 170 9.56 -11.02 21.44
N VAL A 171 8.26 -11.16 21.68
CA VAL A 171 7.27 -10.11 21.42
C VAL A 171 6.99 -9.29 22.68
N PHE A 172 6.86 -9.94 23.84
CA PHE A 172 6.46 -9.28 25.08
C PHE A 172 7.64 -8.86 25.97
N GLY A 173 8.89 -8.97 25.48
CA GLY A 173 10.08 -8.40 26.14
C GLY A 173 10.28 -8.84 27.59
N GLY A 174 9.79 -10.03 27.97
CA GLY A 174 9.90 -10.59 29.32
C GLY A 174 8.78 -10.22 30.29
N ARG A 175 7.89 -9.27 29.96
CA ARG A 175 6.72 -8.93 30.80
C ARG A 175 5.44 -9.39 30.14
N ARG A 176 4.90 -10.51 30.61
CA ARG A 176 3.62 -11.04 30.10
C ARG A 176 2.49 -10.06 30.37
N PRO A 177 1.56 -9.86 29.40
CA PRO A 177 0.31 -9.17 29.68
C PRO A 177 -0.40 -9.86 30.84
N SER A 178 -0.75 -9.11 31.88
CA SER A 178 -1.42 -9.65 33.07
C SER A 178 -2.66 -8.81 33.38
N VAL A 179 -3.82 -9.29 32.93
CA VAL A 179 -5.19 -9.10 33.47
C VAL A 179 -6.08 -10.14 32.76
#